data_AF-A0A328NK20-F1
#
_entry.id   AF-A0A328NK20-F1
#
_cell.length_a   1.000
_cell.length_b   1.000
_cell.length_c   1.000
_cell.angle_alpha   90.00
_cell.angle_beta   90.00
_cell.angle_gamma   90.00
#
_symmetry.space_group_name_H-M   'P 1'
#
loop_
_entity.id
_entity.type
_entity.pdbx_description
1 polymer ?
#
loop_
_entity_poly.entity_id
_entity_poly.type
_entity_poly.pdbx_seq_one_letter_code
_entity_poly.pdbx_strand_id
1 'polypeptide(L)'
;MSTSHDTVTIRPITGPDEIDLFNRLPYTINHELDDDLADKRRRPEWMWVAVRGDRLLARVAWWGRSGDETPLLLDILDVDDTAEDLTEVAQALYETAAKQVLAPGAVPPEYGRFIPADWRENPDTYRAVRTRMGVLESTGARLTVERLRLEWNPAAGVPTPDRRLAFRPVGDTDELIALMTRTLDGTLDAHSRGDLAQMSPHEAAVKHYEQEFATYSSPREWWRIGTLGEDGEPVGFVVPARNAYHPVIAYLGVVPEHRGRGYVDGLLAEGTRILAEEDVPRIRAATDLGNAPMANAFARAGYVNFERAINMAW
;
A
#
# COMPACT_ATOMS: atom_id res chain seq x y z
N MET A 1 -37.76 1.27 34.73
CA MET A 1 -36.31 1.30 34.44
C MET A 1 -36.17 1.23 32.93
N SER A 2 -35.89 2.38 32.30
CA SER A 2 -35.78 2.50 30.85
C SER A 2 -34.40 2.00 30.44
N THR A 3 -34.34 0.85 29.78
CA THR A 3 -33.10 0.28 29.23
C THR A 3 -32.64 1.12 28.05
N SER A 4 -31.56 1.87 28.25
CA SER A 4 -30.85 2.74 27.31
C SER A 4 -30.18 2.00 26.13
N HIS A 5 -30.73 0.89 25.64
CA HIS A 5 -30.03 -0.01 24.71
C HIS A 5 -30.16 0.34 23.22
N ASP A 6 -30.81 1.44 22.84
CA ASP A 6 -31.08 1.76 21.41
C ASP A 6 -30.14 2.80 20.78
N THR A 7 -29.35 3.53 21.58
CA THR A 7 -28.50 4.61 21.05
C THR A 7 -27.16 4.09 20.59
N VAL A 8 -26.73 4.49 19.39
CA VAL A 8 -25.38 4.24 18.89
C VAL A 8 -24.38 5.08 19.69
N THR A 9 -23.34 4.43 20.21
CA THR A 9 -22.21 5.07 20.91
C THR A 9 -20.99 5.06 20.00
N ILE A 10 -20.42 6.24 19.75
CA ILE A 10 -19.15 6.41 19.02
C ILE A 10 -18.06 6.76 20.04
N ARG A 11 -16.98 5.98 20.06
CA ARG A 11 -15.87 6.15 21.01
C ARG A 11 -14.57 5.51 20.49
N PRO A 12 -13.39 5.93 20.99
CA PRO A 12 -12.18 5.14 20.80
C PRO A 12 -12.31 3.80 21.56
N ILE A 13 -11.48 2.84 21.19
CA ILE A 13 -11.24 1.67 22.05
C ILE A 13 -10.48 2.12 23.31
N THR A 14 -10.71 1.45 24.43
CA THR A 14 -10.09 1.83 25.72
C THR A 14 -8.66 1.34 25.88
N GLY A 15 -8.27 0.34 25.11
CA GLY A 15 -6.95 -0.28 25.17
C GLY A 15 -6.87 -1.54 24.32
N PRO A 16 -5.72 -2.23 24.34
CA PRO A 16 -5.52 -3.49 23.62
C PRO A 16 -6.49 -4.62 24.03
N ASP A 17 -7.08 -4.54 25.23
CA ASP A 17 -8.07 -5.50 25.72
C ASP A 17 -9.40 -5.48 24.92
N GLU A 18 -9.67 -4.41 24.17
CA GLU A 18 -10.83 -4.30 23.28
C GLU A 18 -10.54 -4.71 21.83
N ILE A 19 -9.37 -5.28 21.53
CA ILE A 19 -9.04 -5.70 20.17
C ILE A 19 -9.97 -6.79 19.64
N ASP A 20 -10.45 -7.70 20.51
CA ASP A 20 -11.43 -8.73 20.17
C ASP A 20 -12.76 -8.12 19.73
N LEU A 21 -13.16 -7.00 20.35
CA LEU A 21 -14.32 -6.22 19.90
C LEU A 21 -14.04 -5.61 18.52
N PHE A 22 -12.89 -4.95 18.37
CA PHE A 22 -12.50 -4.29 17.12
C PHE A 22 -12.42 -5.27 15.94
N ASN A 23 -11.96 -6.50 16.19
CA ASN A 23 -11.79 -7.57 15.19
C ASN A 23 -13.09 -8.32 14.82
N ARG A 24 -14.25 -7.96 15.41
CA ARG A 24 -15.54 -8.59 15.04
C ARG A 24 -15.97 -8.32 13.60
N LEU A 25 -15.49 -7.23 12.99
CA LEU A 25 -15.66 -6.99 11.56
C LEU A 25 -14.46 -7.57 10.78
N PRO A 26 -14.70 -8.40 9.76
CA PRO A 26 -13.62 -9.09 9.05
C PRO A 26 -12.81 -8.14 8.18
N TYR A 27 -11.48 -8.27 8.23
CA TYR A 27 -10.57 -7.65 7.28
C TYR A 27 -9.24 -8.40 7.24
N THR A 28 -8.54 -8.36 6.10
CA THR A 28 -7.36 -9.20 5.87
C THR A 28 -6.19 -8.88 6.81
N ILE A 29 -6.11 -7.66 7.37
CA ILE A 29 -5.04 -7.27 8.30
C ILE A 29 -5.44 -7.40 9.78
N ASN A 30 -6.61 -7.97 10.11
CA ASN A 30 -7.04 -8.11 11.51
C ASN A 30 -6.01 -8.85 12.38
N HIS A 31 -5.28 -9.80 11.77
CA HIS A 31 -4.23 -10.57 12.42
C HIS A 31 -2.97 -9.75 12.77
N GLU A 32 -2.83 -8.54 12.22
CA GLU A 32 -1.69 -7.63 12.46
C GLU A 32 -1.98 -6.63 13.59
N LEU A 33 -3.24 -6.45 14.00
CA LEU A 33 -3.63 -5.31 14.84
C LEU A 33 -3.10 -5.40 16.28
N ASP A 34 -2.95 -6.60 16.83
CA ASP A 34 -2.34 -6.81 18.15
C ASP A 34 -0.88 -6.40 18.15
N ASP A 35 -0.13 -6.85 17.15
CA ASP A 35 1.29 -6.50 16.98
C ASP A 35 1.44 -5.00 16.66
N ASP A 36 0.56 -4.42 15.85
CA ASP A 36 0.56 -2.98 15.57
C ASP A 36 0.33 -2.13 16.82
N LEU A 37 -0.55 -2.58 17.74
CA LEU A 37 -0.77 -1.92 19.03
C LEU A 37 0.45 -2.07 19.95
N ALA A 38 1.04 -3.26 20.01
CA ALA A 38 2.24 -3.52 20.81
C ALA A 38 3.44 -2.68 20.34
N ASP A 39 3.62 -2.57 19.02
CA ASP A 39 4.69 -1.80 18.38
C ASP A 39 4.36 -0.31 18.23
N LYS A 40 3.21 0.14 18.72
CA LYS A 40 2.73 1.53 18.64
C LYS A 40 2.62 2.07 17.21
N ARG A 41 2.46 1.18 16.24
CA ARG A 41 2.02 1.51 14.87
C ARG A 41 0.55 1.90 14.85
N ARG A 42 -0.21 1.42 15.83
CA ARG A 42 -1.55 1.90 16.20
C ARG A 42 -1.58 2.32 17.65
N ARG A 43 -2.56 3.15 17.97
CA ARG A 43 -2.83 3.62 19.32
C ARG A 43 -4.32 3.52 19.61
N PRO A 44 -4.76 3.19 20.83
CA PRO A 44 -6.18 3.14 21.17
C PRO A 44 -6.95 4.40 20.79
N GLU A 45 -6.34 5.58 20.96
CA GLU A 45 -6.91 6.87 20.57
C GLU A 45 -7.09 7.05 19.06
N TRP A 46 -6.42 6.24 18.23
CA TRP A 46 -6.52 6.21 16.77
C TRP A 46 -7.46 5.12 16.25
N MET A 47 -8.10 4.36 17.14
CA MET A 47 -8.96 3.23 16.78
C MET A 47 -10.35 3.45 17.39
N TRP A 48 -11.35 3.66 16.55
CA TRP A 48 -12.70 4.05 16.97
C TRP A 48 -13.75 3.06 16.50
N VAL A 49 -14.79 2.92 17.31
CA VAL A 49 -15.92 2.03 17.08
C VAL A 49 -17.24 2.78 17.22
N ALA A 50 -18.22 2.37 16.42
CA ALA A 50 -19.63 2.68 16.62
C ALA A 50 -20.34 1.41 17.10
N VAL A 51 -20.89 1.44 18.31
CA VAL A 51 -21.54 0.27 18.93
C VAL A 51 -22.99 0.57 19.31
N ARG A 52 -23.86 -0.43 19.21
CA ARG A 52 -25.22 -0.39 19.77
C ARG A 52 -25.35 -1.57 20.73
N GLY A 53 -25.37 -1.28 22.03
CA GLY A 53 -25.20 -2.32 23.05
C GLY A 53 -23.83 -3.00 22.91
N ASP A 54 -23.85 -4.31 22.70
CA ASP A 54 -22.66 -5.15 22.47
C ASP A 54 -22.34 -5.34 20.97
N ARG A 55 -23.22 -4.89 20.07
CA ARG A 55 -23.04 -5.04 18.62
C ARG A 55 -22.10 -3.96 18.07
N LEU A 56 -21.03 -4.39 17.42
CA LEU A 56 -20.18 -3.52 16.61
C LEU A 56 -20.88 -3.23 15.28
N LEU A 57 -21.16 -1.97 15.01
CA LEU A 57 -21.80 -1.52 13.77
C LEU A 57 -20.76 -1.05 12.75
N ALA A 58 -19.78 -0.27 13.19
CA ALA A 58 -18.73 0.25 12.32
C ALA A 58 -17.44 0.46 13.10
N ARG A 59 -16.31 0.47 12.40
CA ARG A 59 -14.99 0.80 12.97
C ARG A 59 -14.18 1.65 12.01
N VAL A 60 -13.31 2.47 12.56
CA VAL A 60 -12.34 3.26 11.82
C VAL A 60 -11.00 3.22 12.56
N ALA A 61 -9.90 3.08 11.84
CA ALA A 61 -8.58 3.19 12.45
C ALA A 61 -7.53 3.78 11.52
N TRP A 62 -6.63 4.50 12.15
CA TRP A 62 -5.43 5.04 11.54
C TRP A 62 -4.20 4.21 11.92
N TRP A 63 -3.18 4.29 11.08
CA TRP A 63 -1.90 3.62 11.23
C TRP A 63 -0.76 4.63 11.02
N GLY A 64 0.36 4.42 11.71
CA GLY A 64 1.61 5.15 11.54
C GLY A 64 2.81 4.24 11.78
N ARG A 65 4.02 4.77 11.58
CA ARG A 65 5.26 4.05 11.94
C ARG A 65 5.45 4.09 13.46
N SER A 66 6.20 3.13 13.99
CA SER A 66 6.62 3.19 15.38
C SER A 66 7.40 4.49 15.65
N GLY A 67 6.88 5.31 16.56
CA GLY A 67 7.45 6.62 16.91
C GLY A 67 6.73 7.81 16.28
N ASP A 68 5.84 7.59 15.31
CA ASP A 68 5.05 8.68 14.73
C ASP A 68 4.07 9.23 15.78
N GLU A 69 3.99 10.57 15.86
CA GLU A 69 3.04 11.28 16.72
C GLU A 69 1.70 11.54 16.04
N THR A 70 1.66 11.42 14.71
CA THR A 70 0.47 11.62 13.87
C THR A 70 0.29 10.45 12.92
N PRO A 71 -0.95 10.05 12.58
CA PRO A 71 -1.22 9.04 11.56
C PRO A 71 -0.56 9.29 10.21
N LEU A 72 -0.11 8.22 9.57
CA LEU A 72 0.37 8.21 8.18
C LEU A 72 -0.71 7.76 7.19
N LEU A 73 -1.60 6.86 7.61
CA LEU A 73 -2.61 6.23 6.74
C LEU A 73 -3.92 6.02 7.52
N LEU A 74 -5.05 6.20 6.83
CA LEU A 74 -6.33 5.63 7.24
C LEU A 74 -6.51 4.30 6.50
N ASP A 75 -6.47 3.16 7.18
CA ASP A 75 -6.51 1.84 6.50
C ASP A 75 -7.68 0.95 6.91
N ILE A 76 -8.45 1.40 7.90
CA ILE A 76 -9.66 0.74 8.33
C ILE A 76 -10.79 1.77 8.33
N LEU A 77 -11.79 1.51 7.50
CA LEU A 77 -13.15 2.02 7.60
C LEU A 77 -14.05 0.85 7.21
N ASP A 78 -14.78 0.31 8.18
CA ASP A 78 -15.61 -0.86 8.01
C ASP A 78 -16.99 -0.66 8.63
N VAL A 79 -17.98 -1.32 8.03
CA VAL A 79 -19.34 -1.46 8.54
C VAL A 79 -19.69 -2.95 8.64
N ASP A 80 -20.65 -3.28 9.48
CA ASP A 80 -21.31 -4.59 9.47
C ASP A 80 -22.11 -4.75 8.17
N ASP A 81 -21.52 -5.43 7.18
CA ASP A 81 -22.13 -5.67 5.86
C ASP A 81 -23.41 -6.53 5.93
N THR A 82 -23.77 -7.08 7.10
CA THR A 82 -25.00 -7.85 7.34
C THR A 82 -26.14 -7.02 7.93
N ALA A 83 -25.85 -5.78 8.37
CA ALA A 83 -26.84 -4.88 8.96
C ALA A 83 -27.68 -4.14 7.89
N GLU A 84 -28.70 -3.41 8.36
CA GLU A 84 -29.33 -2.35 7.57
C GLU A 84 -28.29 -1.27 7.19
N ASP A 85 -28.65 -0.32 6.33
CA ASP A 85 -27.71 0.71 5.86
C ASP A 85 -27.07 1.49 7.03
N LEU A 86 -25.76 1.29 7.22
CA LEU A 86 -24.94 1.92 8.25
C LEU A 86 -24.15 3.12 7.74
N THR A 87 -24.44 3.62 6.53
CA THR A 87 -23.68 4.71 5.90
C THR A 87 -23.63 5.96 6.78
N GLU A 88 -24.77 6.39 7.34
CA GLU A 88 -24.81 7.56 8.24
C GLU A 88 -24.02 7.33 9.54
N VAL A 89 -24.07 6.10 10.09
CA VAL A 89 -23.32 5.72 11.30
C VAL A 89 -21.81 5.74 11.01
N ALA A 90 -21.39 5.21 9.86
CA ALA A 90 -19.99 5.19 9.45
C ALA A 90 -19.46 6.59 9.15
N GLN A 91 -20.27 7.45 8.52
CA GLN A 91 -19.91 8.84 8.30
C GLN A 91 -19.76 9.59 9.62
N ALA A 92 -20.73 9.47 10.53
CA ALA A 92 -20.65 10.08 11.86
C ALA A 92 -19.43 9.58 12.64
N LEU A 93 -19.15 8.27 12.59
CA LEU A 93 -17.96 7.66 13.18
C LEU A 93 -16.67 8.29 12.64
N TYR A 94 -16.52 8.34 11.31
CA TYR A 94 -15.34 8.93 10.68
C TYR A 94 -15.19 10.41 11.06
N GLU A 95 -16.24 11.23 10.92
CA GLU A 95 -16.16 12.66 11.20
C GLU A 95 -15.84 12.95 12.68
N THR A 96 -16.42 12.20 13.62
CA THR A 96 -16.12 12.34 15.04
C THR A 96 -14.69 11.93 15.35
N ALA A 97 -14.25 10.77 14.85
CA ALA A 97 -12.91 10.27 15.10
C ALA A 97 -11.84 11.17 14.45
N ALA A 98 -12.03 11.57 13.19
CA ALA A 98 -11.10 12.43 12.47
C ALA A 98 -10.89 13.79 13.16
N LYS A 99 -11.95 14.41 13.69
CA LYS A 99 -11.85 15.66 14.48
C LYS A 99 -11.01 15.52 15.74
N GLN A 100 -10.98 14.33 16.34
CA GLN A 100 -10.24 14.06 17.58
C GLN A 100 -8.80 13.60 17.31
N VAL A 101 -8.59 12.82 16.25
CA VAL A 101 -7.31 12.19 15.91
C VAL A 101 -6.41 13.13 15.10
N LEU A 102 -6.98 13.92 14.20
CA LEU A 102 -6.22 14.77 13.29
C LEU A 102 -6.07 16.18 13.85
N ALA A 103 -4.92 16.81 13.57
CA ALA A 103 -4.70 18.20 13.98
C ALA A 103 -5.72 19.13 13.29
N PRO A 104 -6.22 20.17 13.99
CA PRO A 104 -7.16 21.12 13.40
C PRO A 104 -6.62 21.74 12.10
N GLY A 105 -7.39 21.61 11.02
CA GLY A 105 -7.01 22.13 9.69
C GLY A 105 -6.03 21.27 8.90
N ALA A 106 -5.60 20.12 9.44
CA ALA A 106 -4.80 19.16 8.69
C ALA A 106 -5.62 18.49 7.58
N VAL A 107 -4.99 18.26 6.44
CA VAL A 107 -5.52 17.36 5.41
C VAL A 107 -5.43 15.93 5.97
N PRO A 108 -6.51 15.14 5.96
CA PRO A 108 -6.44 13.76 6.41
C PRO A 108 -5.40 12.94 5.61
N PRO A 109 -4.70 12.00 6.27
CA PRO A 109 -3.79 11.09 5.57
C PRO A 109 -4.56 10.27 4.53
N GLU A 110 -3.84 9.75 3.53
CA GLU A 110 -4.46 8.92 2.49
C GLU A 110 -5.23 7.74 3.11
N TYR A 111 -6.38 7.42 2.52
CA TYR A 111 -7.08 6.17 2.79
C TYR A 111 -6.51 5.07 1.91
N GLY A 112 -6.11 3.95 2.50
CA GLY A 112 -5.61 2.77 1.77
C GLY A 112 -6.31 1.50 2.20
N ARG A 113 -7.01 0.82 1.30
CA ARG A 113 -7.81 -0.38 1.63
C ARG A 113 -7.52 -1.55 0.73
N PHE A 114 -7.19 -2.69 1.30
CA PHE A 114 -7.12 -3.96 0.57
C PHE A 114 -8.51 -4.53 0.32
N ILE A 115 -8.71 -5.02 -0.90
CA ILE A 115 -9.96 -5.60 -1.38
C ILE A 115 -9.69 -6.83 -2.25
N PRO A 116 -10.67 -7.75 -2.41
CA PRO A 116 -10.51 -8.91 -3.29
C PRO A 116 -10.13 -8.55 -4.73
N ALA A 117 -9.34 -9.42 -5.39
CA ALA A 117 -8.88 -9.19 -6.76
C ALA A 117 -10.02 -9.07 -7.79
N ASP A 118 -11.12 -9.76 -7.53
CA ASP A 118 -12.35 -9.92 -8.30
C ASP A 118 -13.51 -9.09 -7.71
N TRP A 119 -13.23 -8.05 -6.92
CA TRP A 119 -14.26 -7.31 -6.17
C TRP A 119 -15.42 -6.73 -6.99
N ARG A 120 -15.23 -6.56 -8.32
CA ARG A 120 -16.28 -6.10 -9.25
C ARG A 120 -17.17 -7.23 -9.76
N GLU A 121 -16.75 -8.47 -9.64
CA GLU A 121 -17.44 -9.65 -10.18
C GLU A 121 -18.44 -10.22 -9.18
N ASN A 122 -18.17 -10.07 -7.88
CA ASN A 122 -19.07 -10.46 -6.81
C ASN A 122 -19.95 -9.28 -6.35
N PRO A 123 -21.30 -9.35 -6.45
CA PRO A 123 -22.18 -8.24 -6.09
C PRO A 123 -22.09 -7.78 -4.63
N ASP A 124 -21.89 -8.70 -3.68
CA ASP A 124 -21.78 -8.37 -2.26
C ASP A 124 -20.47 -7.66 -1.96
N THR A 125 -19.37 -8.12 -2.56
CA THR A 125 -18.06 -7.47 -2.45
C THR A 125 -18.08 -6.09 -3.12
N TYR A 126 -18.71 -5.97 -4.29
CA TYR A 126 -18.88 -4.70 -4.97
C TYR A 126 -19.63 -3.69 -4.10
N ARG A 127 -20.76 -4.11 -3.50
CA ARG A 127 -21.53 -3.28 -2.57
C ARG A 127 -20.67 -2.86 -1.37
N ALA A 128 -20.01 -3.82 -0.71
CA ALA A 128 -19.17 -3.56 0.46
C ALA A 128 -18.06 -2.53 0.20
N VAL A 129 -17.35 -2.66 -0.93
CA VAL A 129 -16.30 -1.71 -1.34
C VAL A 129 -16.90 -0.34 -1.66
N ARG A 130 -17.99 -0.29 -2.44
CA ARG A 130 -18.63 0.98 -2.83
C ARG A 130 -19.25 1.72 -1.64
N THR A 131 -19.79 1.03 -0.65
CA THR A 131 -20.29 1.65 0.59
C THR A 131 -19.16 2.39 1.31
N ARG A 132 -18.00 1.73 1.52
CA ARG A 132 -16.84 2.34 2.20
C ARG A 132 -16.29 3.53 1.41
N MET A 133 -16.17 3.40 0.09
CA MET A 133 -15.79 4.52 -0.78
C MET A 133 -16.81 5.67 -0.70
N GLY A 134 -18.11 5.37 -0.71
CA GLY A 134 -19.19 6.36 -0.64
C GLY A 134 -19.21 7.15 0.66
N VAL A 135 -18.92 6.50 1.80
CA VAL A 135 -18.76 7.18 3.09
C VAL A 135 -17.59 8.16 3.06
N LEU A 136 -16.46 7.79 2.44
CA LEU A 136 -15.31 8.70 2.33
C LEU A 136 -15.58 9.83 1.31
N GLU A 137 -16.22 9.51 0.18
CA GLU A 137 -16.66 10.48 -0.84
C GLU A 137 -17.57 11.56 -0.22
N SER A 138 -18.49 11.19 0.69
CA SER A 138 -19.36 12.17 1.36
C SER A 138 -18.61 13.11 2.32
N THR A 139 -17.37 12.77 2.69
CA THR A 139 -16.49 13.58 3.54
C THR A 139 -15.45 14.38 2.74
N GLY A 140 -15.54 14.34 1.40
CA GLY A 140 -14.66 15.07 0.49
C GLY A 140 -13.52 14.26 -0.12
N ALA A 141 -13.36 12.98 0.24
CA ALA A 141 -12.34 12.14 -0.38
C ALA A 141 -12.67 11.85 -1.85
N ARG A 142 -11.65 11.63 -2.67
CA ARG A 142 -11.76 11.16 -4.05
C ARG A 142 -10.84 9.97 -4.27
N LEU A 143 -11.27 9.05 -5.14
CA LEU A 143 -10.40 7.97 -5.62
C LEU A 143 -9.15 8.56 -6.26
N THR A 144 -7.98 8.23 -5.73
CA THR A 144 -6.69 8.63 -6.30
C THR A 144 -6.20 7.55 -7.24
N VAL A 145 -6.18 6.30 -6.78
CA VAL A 145 -5.71 5.16 -7.56
C VAL A 145 -6.27 3.83 -7.06
N GLU A 146 -6.44 2.89 -7.99
CA GLU A 146 -6.58 1.46 -7.68
C GLU A 146 -5.27 0.77 -8.05
N ARG A 147 -4.75 -0.08 -7.16
CA ARG A 147 -3.49 -0.80 -7.35
C ARG A 147 -3.72 -2.30 -7.36
N LEU A 148 -3.00 -3.01 -8.21
CA LEU A 148 -2.86 -4.45 -8.14
C LEU A 148 -1.94 -4.77 -6.96
N ARG A 149 -2.31 -5.76 -6.15
CA ARG A 149 -1.40 -6.39 -5.19
C ARG A 149 -1.04 -7.76 -5.75
N LEU A 150 0.25 -7.95 -5.93
CA LEU A 150 0.82 -9.04 -6.68
C LEU A 150 1.63 -9.95 -5.77
N GLU A 151 1.57 -11.26 -6.04
CA GLU A 151 2.34 -12.27 -5.33
C GLU A 151 3.05 -13.18 -6.32
N TRP A 152 4.33 -13.43 -6.08
CA TRP A 152 5.05 -14.56 -6.65
C TRP A 152 5.33 -15.57 -5.54
N ASN A 153 5.32 -16.86 -5.87
CA ASN A 153 5.77 -17.93 -5.00
C ASN A 153 6.66 -18.92 -5.78
N PRO A 154 7.44 -19.78 -5.09
CA PRO A 154 8.39 -20.68 -5.74
C PRO A 154 7.79 -21.62 -6.80
N ALA A 155 6.50 -21.96 -6.71
CA ALA A 155 5.86 -22.83 -7.68
C ALA A 155 5.67 -22.17 -9.06
N ALA A 156 5.70 -20.84 -9.14
CA ALA A 156 5.71 -20.11 -10.41
C ALA A 156 7.04 -20.23 -11.17
N GLY A 157 8.12 -20.62 -10.48
CA GLY A 157 9.47 -20.66 -11.03
C GLY A 157 10.10 -19.26 -11.13
N VAL A 158 11.43 -19.20 -11.05
CA VAL A 158 12.16 -17.93 -11.22
C VAL A 158 12.07 -17.51 -12.70
N PRO A 159 11.71 -16.25 -13.00
CA PRO A 159 11.63 -15.76 -14.37
C PRO A 159 12.96 -15.91 -15.13
N THR A 160 12.89 -16.14 -16.44
CA THR A 160 14.09 -16.33 -17.26
C THR A 160 14.91 -15.03 -17.35
N PRO A 161 16.23 -15.06 -17.09
CA PRO A 161 17.07 -13.87 -17.23
C PRO A 161 17.11 -13.32 -18.66
N ASP A 162 17.05 -11.99 -18.79
CA ASP A 162 17.20 -11.33 -20.09
C ASP A 162 18.69 -11.25 -20.47
N ARG A 163 19.10 -12.04 -21.47
CA ARG A 163 20.49 -12.12 -21.95
C ARG A 163 21.03 -10.82 -22.55
N ARG A 164 20.17 -9.83 -22.82
CA ARG A 164 20.58 -8.50 -23.29
C ARG A 164 21.13 -7.62 -22.16
N LEU A 165 20.82 -7.96 -20.91
CA LEU A 165 21.17 -7.16 -19.74
C LEU A 165 22.32 -7.80 -18.98
N ALA A 166 23.25 -6.95 -18.55
CA ALA A 166 24.12 -7.25 -17.41
C ALA A 166 23.58 -6.50 -16.18
N PHE A 167 23.97 -6.95 -14.99
CA PHE A 167 23.55 -6.33 -13.74
C PHE A 167 24.75 -6.09 -12.83
N ARG A 168 24.74 -4.94 -12.18
CA ARG A 168 25.69 -4.60 -11.13
C ARG A 168 24.97 -4.00 -9.92
N PRO A 169 25.58 -4.06 -8.72
CA PRO A 169 25.10 -3.29 -7.58
C PRO A 169 25.04 -1.80 -7.89
N VAL A 170 24.15 -1.11 -7.19
CA VAL A 170 24.16 0.35 -7.11
C VAL A 170 25.49 0.79 -6.47
N GLY A 171 26.19 1.75 -7.10
CA GLY A 171 27.47 2.23 -6.60
C GLY A 171 27.31 3.09 -5.35
N ASP A 172 26.44 4.08 -5.41
CA ASP A 172 26.11 4.96 -4.28
C ASP A 172 24.66 5.48 -4.35
N THR A 173 24.25 6.20 -3.31
CA THR A 173 22.91 6.79 -3.18
C THR A 173 22.61 7.79 -4.31
N ASP A 174 23.60 8.60 -4.71
CA ASP A 174 23.42 9.67 -5.70
C ASP A 174 23.18 9.08 -7.10
N GLU A 175 23.87 7.99 -7.43
CA GLU A 175 23.64 7.23 -8.67
C GLU A 175 22.20 6.71 -8.75
N LEU A 176 21.69 6.12 -7.65
CA LEU A 176 20.31 5.62 -7.62
C LEU A 176 19.30 6.76 -7.72
N ILE A 177 19.48 7.84 -6.96
CA ILE A 177 18.59 9.01 -7.02
C ILE A 177 18.60 9.63 -8.41
N ALA A 178 19.74 9.70 -9.09
CA ALA A 178 19.83 10.19 -10.47
C ALA A 178 19.02 9.30 -11.43
N LEU A 179 19.10 7.98 -11.31
CA LEU A 179 18.29 7.05 -12.11
C LEU A 179 16.79 7.14 -11.77
N MET A 180 16.43 7.17 -10.48
CA MET A 180 15.05 7.38 -10.03
C MET A 180 14.46 8.66 -10.63
N THR A 181 15.21 9.77 -10.54
CA THR A 181 14.85 11.06 -11.12
C THR A 181 14.52 10.94 -12.61
N ARG A 182 15.36 10.26 -13.38
CA ARG A 182 15.12 10.04 -14.82
C ARG A 182 13.88 9.20 -15.07
N THR A 183 13.59 8.21 -14.23
CA THR A 183 12.41 7.34 -14.41
C THR A 183 11.08 8.03 -14.10
N LEU A 184 11.10 9.21 -13.48
CA LEU A 184 9.88 9.98 -13.22
C LEU A 184 9.32 10.66 -14.47
N ASP A 185 10.16 10.96 -15.47
CA ASP A 185 9.67 11.47 -16.76
C ASP A 185 8.69 10.46 -17.37
N GLY A 186 7.48 10.89 -17.71
CA GLY A 186 6.42 10.04 -18.25
C GLY A 186 5.96 8.88 -17.34
N THR A 187 6.16 8.96 -16.01
CA THR A 187 5.70 7.93 -15.08
C THR A 187 4.17 7.75 -15.11
N LEU A 188 3.74 6.49 -14.97
CA LEU A 188 2.31 6.12 -14.86
C LEU A 188 1.86 5.95 -13.42
N ASP A 189 2.78 6.02 -12.45
CA ASP A 189 2.47 5.89 -11.03
C ASP A 189 1.79 7.16 -10.50
N ALA A 190 0.59 7.01 -9.93
CA ALA A 190 -0.28 8.09 -9.52
C ALA A 190 0.32 8.94 -8.39
N HIS A 191 0.96 8.29 -7.41
CA HIS A 191 1.64 8.97 -6.32
C HIS A 191 2.81 9.82 -6.83
N SER A 192 3.64 9.24 -7.71
CA SER A 192 4.74 9.94 -8.37
C SER A 192 4.24 11.14 -9.18
N ARG A 193 3.14 10.99 -9.93
CA ARG A 193 2.50 12.10 -10.66
C ARG A 193 1.96 13.19 -9.74
N GLY A 194 1.44 12.81 -8.57
CA GLY A 194 1.01 13.73 -7.52
C GLY A 194 2.16 14.56 -6.98
N ASP A 195 3.28 13.90 -6.65
CA ASP A 195 4.50 14.58 -6.20
C ASP A 195 5.04 15.54 -7.28
N LEU A 196 5.11 15.11 -8.54
CA LEU A 196 5.56 15.96 -9.66
C LEU A 196 4.68 17.19 -9.92
N ALA A 197 3.45 17.23 -9.39
CA ALA A 197 2.61 18.42 -9.45
C ALA A 197 3.02 19.50 -8.43
N GLN A 198 3.82 19.14 -7.43
CA GLN A 198 4.18 20.00 -6.29
C GLN A 198 5.69 20.19 -6.12
N MET A 199 6.52 19.28 -6.64
CA MET A 199 7.98 19.31 -6.51
C MET A 199 8.68 18.85 -7.79
N SER A 200 9.97 19.16 -7.90
CA SER A 200 10.79 18.71 -9.02
C SER A 200 10.99 17.18 -9.01
N PRO A 201 11.30 16.56 -10.16
CA PRO A 201 11.62 15.13 -10.22
C PRO A 201 12.74 14.71 -9.26
N HIS A 202 13.76 15.56 -9.09
CA HIS A 202 14.85 15.25 -8.17
C HIS A 202 14.38 15.26 -6.71
N GLU A 203 13.62 16.28 -6.30
CA GLU A 203 13.04 16.34 -4.95
C GLU A 203 12.12 15.15 -4.67
N ALA A 204 11.30 14.73 -5.64
CA ALA A 204 10.45 13.55 -5.52
C ALA A 204 11.27 12.26 -5.35
N ALA A 205 12.35 12.10 -6.12
CA ALA A 205 13.25 10.94 -6.00
C ALA A 205 13.98 10.89 -4.65
N VAL A 206 14.49 12.04 -4.17
CA VAL A 206 15.12 12.17 -2.84
C VAL A 206 14.11 11.82 -1.75
N LYS A 207 12.91 12.42 -1.78
CA LYS A 207 11.83 12.16 -0.82
C LYS A 207 11.49 10.67 -0.75
N HIS A 208 11.29 10.03 -1.90
CA HIS A 208 10.98 8.60 -1.97
C HIS A 208 12.11 7.77 -1.35
N TYR A 209 13.37 8.06 -1.70
CA TYR A 209 14.53 7.36 -1.16
C TYR A 209 14.60 7.48 0.38
N GLU A 210 14.51 8.71 0.92
CA GLU A 210 14.63 8.95 2.35
C GLU A 210 13.48 8.35 3.15
N GLN A 211 12.26 8.47 2.64
CA GLN A 211 11.06 8.04 3.36
C GLN A 211 10.84 6.53 3.28
N GLU A 212 11.29 5.88 2.21
CA GLU A 212 11.04 4.46 1.99
C GLU A 212 12.33 3.65 1.95
N PHE A 213 13.22 3.89 0.99
CA PHE A 213 14.33 2.97 0.73
C PHE A 213 15.40 2.98 1.82
N ALA A 214 15.67 4.15 2.40
CA ALA A 214 16.61 4.29 3.51
C ALA A 214 16.14 3.55 4.77
N THR A 215 14.85 3.23 4.88
CA THR A 215 14.24 2.56 6.04
C THR A 215 14.25 1.03 5.94
N TYR A 216 14.57 0.47 4.77
CA TYR A 216 14.61 -0.98 4.60
C TYR A 216 15.74 -1.61 5.41
N SER A 217 15.41 -2.70 6.13
CA SER A 217 16.37 -3.50 6.90
C SER A 217 17.07 -4.58 6.07
N SER A 218 16.57 -4.84 4.85
CA SER A 218 17.21 -5.74 3.90
C SER A 218 18.53 -5.18 3.37
N PRO A 219 19.46 -6.05 2.95
CA PRO A 219 20.75 -5.61 2.44
C PRO A 219 20.65 -4.74 1.18
N ARG A 220 21.40 -3.63 1.14
CA ARG A 220 21.41 -2.71 -0.02
C ARG A 220 22.12 -3.32 -1.22
N GLU A 221 22.99 -4.31 -1.00
CA GLU A 221 23.62 -5.09 -2.06
C GLU A 221 22.64 -5.97 -2.84
N TRP A 222 21.34 -5.97 -2.54
CA TRP A 222 20.30 -6.56 -3.39
C TRP A 222 19.86 -5.63 -4.52
N TRP A 223 20.10 -4.32 -4.41
CA TRP A 223 19.66 -3.36 -5.42
C TRP A 223 20.52 -3.47 -6.67
N ARG A 224 19.90 -3.45 -7.85
CA ARG A 224 20.57 -3.71 -9.13
C ARG A 224 20.29 -2.62 -10.13
N ILE A 225 21.35 -2.21 -10.83
CA ILE A 225 21.25 -1.43 -12.07
C ILE A 225 21.44 -2.40 -13.22
N GLY A 226 20.49 -2.39 -14.16
CA GLY A 226 20.59 -3.12 -15.42
C GLY A 226 21.27 -2.25 -16.48
N THR A 227 22.20 -2.83 -17.22
CA THR A 227 22.96 -2.18 -18.30
C THR A 227 22.89 -2.98 -19.59
N LEU A 228 23.08 -2.33 -20.75
CA LEU A 228 23.23 -3.04 -22.03
C LEU A 228 24.62 -3.68 -22.16
N GLY A 229 24.76 -4.91 -21.65
CA GLY A 229 26.08 -5.55 -21.48
C GLY A 229 26.87 -4.97 -20.30
N GLU A 230 28.07 -5.51 -20.03
CA GLU A 230 28.82 -5.23 -18.80
C GLU A 230 29.26 -3.77 -18.66
N ASP A 231 29.72 -3.15 -19.76
CA ASP A 231 30.18 -1.74 -19.79
C ASP A 231 29.14 -0.78 -20.40
N GLY A 232 27.89 -1.23 -20.51
CA GLY A 232 26.82 -0.51 -21.18
C GLY A 232 26.20 0.62 -20.38
N GLU A 233 25.42 1.45 -21.08
CA GLU A 233 24.58 2.47 -20.46
C GLU A 233 23.49 1.85 -19.56
N PRO A 234 23.16 2.46 -18.40
CA PRO A 234 22.05 2.03 -17.56
C PRO A 234 20.70 2.10 -18.28
N VAL A 235 20.00 0.96 -18.35
CA VAL A 235 18.64 0.87 -18.86
C VAL A 235 17.57 1.13 -17.80
N GLY A 236 17.95 1.00 -16.53
CA GLY A 236 17.03 1.05 -15.40
C GLY A 236 17.60 0.35 -14.18
N PHE A 237 16.75 0.15 -13.18
CA PHE A 237 17.12 -0.47 -11.92
C PHE A 237 15.94 -1.22 -11.30
N VAL A 238 16.24 -2.09 -10.35
CA VAL A 238 15.29 -2.77 -9.49
C VAL A 238 15.77 -2.74 -8.04
N VAL A 239 14.82 -2.57 -7.12
CA VAL A 239 15.03 -2.51 -5.66
C VAL A 239 14.28 -3.69 -5.04
N PRO A 240 14.90 -4.88 -4.96
CA PRO A 240 14.42 -5.96 -4.12
C PRO A 240 14.73 -5.62 -2.66
N ALA A 241 13.76 -5.80 -1.78
CA ALA A 241 13.88 -5.42 -0.39
C ALA A 241 13.03 -6.31 0.53
N ARG A 242 13.09 -6.04 1.83
CA ARG A 242 12.13 -6.54 2.81
C ARG A 242 11.53 -5.36 3.58
N ASN A 243 10.21 -5.21 3.48
CA ASN A 243 9.48 -4.27 4.34
C ASN A 243 9.12 -4.94 5.68
N ALA A 244 8.36 -4.24 6.54
CA ALA A 244 7.98 -4.75 7.86
C ALA A 244 7.29 -6.14 7.84
N TYR A 245 6.66 -6.51 6.72
CA TYR A 245 5.83 -7.70 6.61
C TYR A 245 6.43 -8.74 5.63
N HIS A 246 6.91 -8.32 4.46
CA HIS A 246 7.17 -9.20 3.32
C HIS A 246 8.49 -8.87 2.58
N PRO A 247 9.12 -9.88 1.94
CA PRO A 247 10.02 -9.63 0.81
C PRO A 247 9.24 -8.96 -0.32
N VAL A 248 9.78 -7.89 -0.89
CA VAL A 248 9.09 -7.05 -1.89
C VAL A 248 9.99 -6.70 -3.07
N ILE A 249 9.38 -6.58 -4.25
CA ILE A 249 9.93 -5.68 -5.28
C ILE A 249 9.42 -4.29 -4.94
N ALA A 250 10.25 -3.51 -4.24
CA ALA A 250 9.86 -2.19 -3.72
C ALA A 250 9.71 -1.16 -4.84
N TYR A 251 10.69 -1.12 -5.75
CA TYR A 251 10.69 -0.17 -6.85
C TYR A 251 11.42 -0.72 -8.05
N LEU A 252 10.94 -0.38 -9.24
CA LEU A 252 11.53 -0.78 -10.51
C LEU A 252 11.26 0.32 -11.52
N GLY A 253 12.31 0.77 -12.20
CA GLY A 253 12.21 1.83 -13.20
C GLY A 253 13.04 1.53 -14.43
N VAL A 254 12.48 1.85 -15.61
CA VAL A 254 13.19 1.86 -16.90
C VAL A 254 13.32 3.31 -17.34
N VAL A 255 14.54 3.74 -17.67
CA VAL A 255 14.77 5.12 -18.11
C VAL A 255 14.06 5.37 -19.45
N PRO A 256 13.56 6.60 -19.70
CA PRO A 256 12.64 6.87 -20.81
C PRO A 256 13.11 6.39 -22.19
N GLU A 257 14.41 6.50 -22.47
CA GLU A 257 15.04 6.18 -23.76
C GLU A 257 15.00 4.67 -24.09
N HIS A 258 14.84 3.83 -23.06
CA HIS A 258 14.81 2.38 -23.17
C HIS A 258 13.42 1.77 -22.96
N ARG A 259 12.38 2.59 -22.73
CA ARG A 259 10.99 2.12 -22.60
C ARG A 259 10.46 1.55 -23.91
N GLY A 260 9.46 0.66 -23.79
CA GLY A 260 8.85 -0.02 -24.94
C GLY A 260 9.70 -1.14 -25.56
N ARG A 261 10.87 -1.46 -24.99
CA ARG A 261 11.80 -2.50 -25.50
C ARG A 261 11.81 -3.80 -24.70
N GLY A 262 10.93 -3.91 -23.70
CA GLY A 262 10.77 -5.10 -22.85
C GLY A 262 11.79 -5.25 -21.71
N TYR A 263 12.69 -4.29 -21.48
CA TYR A 263 13.73 -4.41 -20.44
C TYR A 263 13.19 -4.47 -19.00
N VAL A 264 11.94 -4.04 -18.78
CA VAL A 264 11.23 -4.22 -17.51
C VAL A 264 11.21 -5.70 -17.09
N ASP A 265 11.10 -6.63 -18.04
CA ASP A 265 11.02 -8.06 -17.76
C ASP A 265 12.36 -8.58 -17.22
N GLY A 266 13.48 -8.13 -17.79
CA GLY A 266 14.81 -8.51 -17.31
C GLY A 266 15.14 -7.93 -15.94
N LEU A 267 14.80 -6.65 -15.70
CA LEU A 267 14.95 -6.02 -14.39
C LEU A 267 14.12 -6.74 -13.32
N LEU A 268 12.87 -7.08 -13.63
CA LEU A 268 11.99 -7.79 -12.72
C LEU A 268 12.52 -9.21 -12.46
N ALA A 269 12.95 -9.93 -13.50
CA ALA A 269 13.52 -11.26 -13.38
C ALA A 269 14.73 -11.29 -12.43
N GLU A 270 15.63 -10.31 -12.54
CA GLU A 270 16.78 -10.20 -11.64
C GLU A 270 16.35 -9.94 -10.19
N GLY A 271 15.40 -9.01 -9.98
CA GLY A 271 14.91 -8.73 -8.63
C GLY A 271 14.19 -9.93 -7.99
N THR A 272 13.39 -10.65 -8.77
CA THR A 272 12.74 -11.89 -8.31
C THR A 272 13.77 -12.97 -8.01
N ARG A 273 14.80 -13.15 -8.84
CA ARG A 273 15.88 -14.12 -8.62
C ARG A 273 16.60 -13.87 -7.29
N ILE A 274 17.00 -12.63 -7.02
CA ILE A 274 17.69 -12.25 -5.79
C ILE A 274 16.87 -12.63 -4.56
N LEU A 275 15.58 -12.30 -4.54
CA LEU A 275 14.73 -12.64 -3.39
C LEU A 275 14.42 -14.15 -3.32
N ALA A 276 14.32 -14.83 -4.46
CA ALA A 276 14.09 -16.28 -4.48
C ALA A 276 15.28 -17.07 -3.94
N GLU A 277 16.51 -16.57 -4.09
CA GLU A 277 17.73 -17.17 -3.52
C GLU A 277 17.78 -17.09 -1.98
N GLU A 278 16.95 -16.24 -1.37
CA GLU A 278 16.78 -16.13 0.09
C GLU A 278 15.73 -17.13 0.63
N ASP A 279 15.34 -18.14 -0.16
CA ASP A 279 14.40 -19.22 0.18
C ASP A 279 13.05 -18.71 0.73
N VAL A 280 12.57 -17.57 0.22
CA VAL A 280 11.34 -16.95 0.70
C VAL A 280 10.08 -17.69 0.20
N PRO A 281 9.01 -17.80 1.01
CA PRO A 281 7.80 -18.51 0.60
C PRO A 281 6.99 -17.71 -0.44
N ARG A 282 7.21 -16.39 -0.52
CA ARG A 282 6.55 -15.47 -1.44
C ARG A 282 7.29 -14.15 -1.55
N ILE A 283 7.06 -13.45 -2.66
CA ILE A 283 7.48 -12.07 -2.90
C ILE A 283 6.24 -11.23 -3.21
N ARG A 284 6.09 -10.09 -2.56
CA ARG A 284 5.01 -9.14 -2.83
C ARG A 284 5.46 -8.04 -3.79
N ALA A 285 4.53 -7.51 -4.55
CA ALA A 285 4.71 -6.27 -5.30
C ALA A 285 3.37 -5.56 -5.45
N ALA A 286 3.41 -4.29 -5.83
CA ALA A 286 2.22 -3.55 -6.21
C ALA A 286 2.50 -2.70 -7.44
N THR A 287 1.47 -2.49 -8.25
CA THR A 287 1.51 -1.51 -9.33
C THR A 287 0.13 -0.95 -9.57
N ASP A 288 0.05 0.29 -10.02
CA ASP A 288 -1.23 0.92 -10.30
C ASP A 288 -1.96 0.17 -11.42
N LEU A 289 -3.28 0.04 -11.31
CA LEU A 289 -4.12 -0.60 -12.31
C LEU A 289 -3.97 0.07 -13.69
N GLY A 290 -3.72 1.38 -13.71
CA GLY A 290 -3.44 2.16 -14.92
C GLY A 290 -2.04 1.92 -15.51
N ASN A 291 -1.10 1.34 -14.76
CA ASN A 291 0.24 0.98 -15.23
C ASN A 291 0.24 -0.39 -15.91
N ALA A 292 -0.55 -0.51 -16.99
CA ALA A 292 -0.70 -1.75 -17.75
C ALA A 292 0.63 -2.37 -18.21
N PRO A 293 1.67 -1.62 -18.65
CA PRO A 293 2.96 -2.21 -19.01
C PRO A 293 3.62 -2.96 -17.85
N MET A 294 3.61 -2.37 -16.64
CA MET A 294 4.17 -2.99 -15.44
C MET A 294 3.33 -4.19 -14.98
N ALA A 295 2.00 -4.06 -14.97
CA ALA A 295 1.10 -5.17 -14.64
C ALA A 295 1.33 -6.39 -15.55
N ASN A 296 1.49 -6.16 -16.85
CA ASN A 296 1.79 -7.22 -17.81
C ASN A 296 3.18 -7.82 -17.61
N ALA A 297 4.18 -7.04 -17.18
CA ALA A 297 5.51 -7.55 -16.85
C ALA A 297 5.46 -8.51 -15.65
N PHE A 298 4.76 -8.12 -14.59
CA PHE A 298 4.51 -8.99 -13.44
C PHE A 298 3.79 -10.29 -13.83
N ALA A 299 2.74 -10.20 -14.64
CA ALA A 299 2.03 -11.39 -15.13
C ALA A 299 2.95 -12.33 -15.93
N ARG A 300 3.80 -11.79 -16.83
CA ARG A 300 4.80 -12.59 -17.57
C ARG A 300 5.84 -13.24 -16.64
N ALA A 301 6.17 -12.58 -15.54
CA ALA A 301 7.07 -13.09 -14.51
C ALA A 301 6.39 -14.08 -13.53
N GLY A 302 5.14 -14.48 -13.78
CA GLY A 302 4.43 -15.46 -12.95
C GLY A 302 3.84 -14.90 -11.65
N TYR A 303 3.83 -13.57 -11.47
CA TYR A 303 3.12 -12.96 -10.36
C TYR A 303 1.61 -13.01 -10.62
N VAL A 304 0.85 -13.31 -9.56
CA VAL A 304 -0.62 -13.33 -9.59
C VAL A 304 -1.20 -12.15 -8.83
N ASN A 305 -2.28 -11.59 -9.35
CA ASN A 305 -3.09 -10.59 -8.66
C ASN A 305 -3.95 -11.29 -7.60
N PHE A 306 -3.54 -11.21 -6.33
CA PHE A 306 -4.23 -11.90 -5.23
C PHE A 306 -5.24 -10.98 -4.53
N GLU A 307 -4.98 -9.67 -4.52
CA GLU A 307 -5.84 -8.63 -3.95
C GLU A 307 -5.63 -7.32 -4.72
N ARG A 308 -6.47 -6.32 -4.50
CA ARG A 308 -6.24 -4.95 -4.95
C ARG A 308 -6.13 -4.00 -3.75
N ALA A 309 -5.65 -2.80 -3.99
CA ALA A 309 -5.73 -1.69 -3.04
C ALA A 309 -6.52 -0.55 -3.67
N ILE A 310 -7.40 0.07 -2.90
CA ILE A 310 -8.04 1.35 -3.24
C ILE A 310 -7.39 2.42 -2.39
N ASN A 311 -6.94 3.48 -3.06
CA ASN A 311 -6.39 4.66 -2.41
C ASN A 311 -7.32 5.85 -2.66
N MET A 312 -7.62 6.61 -1.61
CA MET A 312 -8.43 7.83 -1.68
C MET A 312 -7.78 8.94 -0.86
N ALA A 313 -7.90 10.18 -1.30
CA ALA A 313 -7.38 11.35 -0.58
C ALA A 313 -8.36 12.51 -0.64
N TRP A 314 -8.24 13.44 0.32
CA TRP A 314 -9.05 14.65 0.44
C TRP A 314 -8.43 15.82 -0.33
#